data_AF-A0A3S7QHU0-F1
#
_entry.id   AF-A0A3S7QHU0-F1
#
_cell.length_a   1.000
_cell.length_b   1.000
_cell.length_c   1.000
_cell.angle_alpha   90.00
_cell.angle_beta   90.00
_cell.angle_gamma   90.00
#
_symmetry.space_group_name_H-M   'P 1'
#
loop_
_entity.id
_entity.type
_entity.pdbx_description
1 polymer ?
#
loop_
_entity_poly.entity_id
_entity_poly.type
_entity_poly.pdbx_seq_one_letter_code
_entity_poly.pdbx_strand_id
1 'polypeptide(L)'
;SCLEMWKLFADIPEALANSVESAKRCNGTVRLGEYVLHNFPTGGMAMEDFLVVRSREGLEERLEFLFPDAEVRGKRRPECEERLQVELDVNNQMGCPGYFLVVLECIQWSKDIDIPVGPGRGSGAGSLVAYARKTTGLDPLEYDLLFERFWNPERVSMPDLAVPNHH
;
A
#
# COMPACT_ATOMS: atom_id res chain seq x y z
N SER A 1 1.50 -44.16 3.66
CA SER A 1 0.17 -44.32 3.01
C SER A 1 -0.84 -44.84 4.02
N CYS A 2 -2.15 -44.72 3.75
CA CYS A 2 -3.17 -45.24 4.67
C CYS A 2 -3.00 -46.74 4.94
N LEU A 3 -2.62 -47.52 3.93
CA LEU A 3 -2.42 -48.97 4.05
C LEU A 3 -1.23 -49.34 4.96
N GLU A 4 -0.16 -48.56 4.90
CA GLU A 4 1.01 -48.76 5.80
C GLU A 4 0.64 -48.44 7.25
N MET A 5 -0.15 -47.38 7.51
CA MET A 5 -0.61 -47.03 8.86
C MET A 5 -1.57 -48.08 9.43
N TRP A 6 -2.46 -48.64 8.61
CA TRP A 6 -3.34 -49.75 9.01
C TRP A 6 -2.60 -51.02 9.40
N LYS A 7 -1.52 -51.36 8.69
CA LYS A 7 -0.68 -52.51 9.03
C LYS A 7 0.15 -52.26 10.29
N LEU A 8 0.62 -51.04 10.49
CA LEU A 8 1.48 -50.66 11.61
C LEU A 8 0.72 -50.61 12.95
N PHE A 9 -0.56 -50.21 12.93
CA PHE A 9 -1.42 -50.09 14.12
C PHE A 9 -2.55 -51.14 14.14
N ALA A 10 -2.33 -52.31 13.52
CA ALA A 10 -3.34 -53.37 13.44
C ALA A 10 -3.73 -53.93 14.82
N ASP A 11 -2.84 -53.81 15.80
CA ASP A 11 -3.03 -54.16 17.21
C ASP A 11 -3.84 -53.12 17.99
N ILE A 12 -3.94 -51.88 17.51
CA ILE A 12 -4.70 -50.79 18.14
C ILE A 12 -5.52 -50.01 17.09
N PRO A 13 -6.61 -50.58 16.55
CA PRO A 13 -7.44 -49.93 15.53
C PRO A 13 -8.06 -48.61 16.01
N GLU A 14 -8.28 -48.49 17.32
CA GLU A 14 -8.84 -47.29 17.96
C GLU A 14 -7.94 -46.05 17.77
N ALA A 15 -6.61 -46.23 17.68
CA ALA A 15 -5.68 -45.11 17.47
C ALA A 15 -5.92 -44.43 16.11
N LEU A 16 -6.22 -45.22 15.07
CA LEU A 16 -6.56 -44.70 13.74
C LEU A 16 -7.95 -44.07 13.73
N ALA A 17 -8.94 -44.70 14.37
CA ALA A 17 -10.30 -44.14 14.48
C ALA A 17 -10.30 -42.80 15.23
N ASN A 18 -9.55 -42.69 16.32
CA ASN A 18 -9.41 -41.46 17.09
C ASN A 18 -8.75 -40.34 16.29
N SER A 19 -7.77 -40.64 15.43
CA SER A 19 -7.16 -39.62 14.55
C SER A 19 -8.17 -39.00 13.57
N VAL A 20 -9.09 -39.80 13.04
CA VAL A 20 -10.15 -39.34 12.13
C VAL A 20 -11.19 -38.52 12.91
N GLU A 21 -11.58 -38.96 14.09
CA GLU A 21 -12.50 -38.20 14.96
C GLU A 21 -11.88 -36.88 15.44
N SER A 22 -10.58 -36.84 15.73
CA SER A 22 -9.85 -35.60 16.02
C SER A 22 -9.84 -34.66 14.82
N ALA A 23 -9.56 -35.17 13.61
CA ALA A 23 -9.56 -34.36 12.39
C ALA A 23 -10.96 -33.76 12.10
N LYS A 24 -12.04 -34.51 12.31
CA LYS A 24 -13.42 -34.01 12.15
C LYS A 24 -13.76 -32.89 13.14
N ARG A 25 -13.16 -32.88 14.33
CA ARG A 25 -13.37 -31.85 15.37
C ARG A 25 -12.54 -30.59 15.11
N CYS A 26 -11.44 -30.70 14.38
CA CYS A 26 -10.57 -29.58 14.02
C CYS A 26 -11.12 -28.82 12.81
N ASN A 27 -12.10 -27.94 13.04
CA ASN A 27 -12.57 -27.00 12.02
C ASN A 27 -12.13 -25.58 12.40
N GLY A 28 -11.32 -24.96 11.54
CA GLY A 28 -10.88 -23.57 11.70
C GLY A 28 -11.08 -22.84 10.39
N THR A 29 -11.71 -21.66 10.45
CA THR A 29 -11.84 -20.79 9.29
C THR A 29 -10.72 -19.76 9.33
N VAL A 30 -9.79 -19.85 8.39
CA VAL A 30 -8.82 -18.79 8.14
C VAL A 30 -9.39 -17.91 7.04
N ARG A 31 -9.62 -16.63 7.34
CA ARG A 31 -9.98 -15.66 6.30
C ARG A 31 -8.71 -15.30 5.53
N LEU A 32 -8.73 -15.56 4.22
CA LEU A 32 -7.64 -15.23 3.32
C LEU A 32 -8.15 -14.17 2.34
N GLY A 33 -7.31 -13.18 2.01
CA GLY A 33 -7.65 -12.11 1.08
C GLY A 33 -8.42 -10.93 1.68
N GLU A 34 -8.74 -10.95 2.98
CA GLU A 34 -9.24 -9.78 3.71
C GLU A 34 -8.07 -9.07 4.38
N TYR A 35 -7.88 -7.78 4.06
CA TYR A 35 -6.84 -6.96 4.68
C TYR A 35 -7.39 -6.33 5.96
N VAL A 36 -6.72 -6.61 7.07
CA VAL A 36 -6.95 -5.89 8.33
C VAL A 36 -5.96 -4.74 8.38
N LEU A 37 -6.39 -3.56 7.96
CA LEU A 37 -5.56 -2.35 8.00
C LEU A 37 -5.58 -1.76 9.42
N HIS A 38 -4.41 -1.46 9.96
CA HIS A 38 -4.29 -0.72 11.21
C HIS A 38 -4.68 0.75 11.01
N ASN A 39 -5.32 1.35 12.02
CA ASN A 39 -5.64 2.77 11.98
C ASN A 39 -4.36 3.60 11.97
N PHE A 40 -4.31 4.59 11.07
CA PHE A 40 -3.27 5.61 11.07
C PHE A 40 -3.64 6.72 12.08
N PRO A 41 -2.68 7.29 12.82
CA PRO A 41 -2.96 8.39 13.75
C PRO A 41 -3.29 9.68 12.98
N THR A 42 -4.58 9.93 12.75
CA THR A 42 -5.09 11.11 12.01
C THR A 42 -5.49 12.28 12.90
N GLY A 43 -5.37 12.14 14.22
CA GLY A 43 -5.81 13.17 15.17
C GLY A 43 -7.34 13.35 15.26
N GLY A 44 -8.10 12.33 14.87
CA GLY A 44 -9.58 12.35 14.89
C GLY A 44 -10.24 12.67 13.55
N MET A 45 -9.45 12.90 12.50
CA MET A 45 -9.95 13.06 11.12
C MET A 45 -10.17 11.69 10.44
N ALA A 46 -11.05 11.61 9.45
CA ALA A 46 -11.14 10.43 8.59
C ALA A 46 -9.81 10.24 7.82
N MET A 47 -9.43 8.99 7.53
CA MET A 47 -8.14 8.73 6.86
C MET A 47 -8.12 9.26 5.42
N GLU A 48 -9.27 9.22 4.77
CA GLU A 48 -9.55 9.79 3.45
C GLU A 48 -9.27 11.30 3.45
N ASP A 49 -9.91 12.02 4.37
CA ASP A 49 -9.76 13.47 4.51
C ASP A 49 -8.33 13.85 4.90
N PHE A 50 -7.72 13.09 5.80
CA PHE A 50 -6.34 13.32 6.23
C PHE A 50 -5.38 13.17 5.05
N LEU A 51 -5.53 12.13 4.23
CA LEU A 51 -4.72 11.93 3.03
C LEU A 51 -4.90 13.11 2.05
N VAL A 52 -6.14 13.55 1.81
CA VAL A 52 -6.43 14.68 0.91
C VAL A 52 -5.74 15.95 1.39
N VAL A 53 -5.94 16.33 2.65
CA VAL A 53 -5.37 17.56 3.22
C VAL A 53 -3.84 17.53 3.13
N ARG A 54 -3.20 16.46 3.60
CA ARG A 54 -1.74 16.34 3.59
C ARG A 54 -1.14 16.31 2.19
N SER A 55 -1.85 15.74 1.23
CA SER A 55 -1.37 15.65 -0.15
C SER A 55 -1.47 16.99 -0.86
N ARG A 56 -2.52 17.77 -0.59
CA ARG A 56 -2.65 19.14 -1.10
C ARG A 56 -1.60 20.07 -0.50
N GLU A 57 -1.40 20.03 0.83
CA GLU A 57 -0.31 20.75 1.50
C GLU A 57 1.05 20.43 0.87
N GLY A 58 1.35 19.15 0.68
CA GLY A 58 2.61 18.72 0.05
C GLY A 58 2.74 19.15 -1.41
N LEU A 59 1.63 19.19 -2.16
CA LEU A 59 1.64 19.66 -3.55
C LEU A 59 1.98 21.14 -3.64
N GLU A 60 1.47 21.98 -2.73
CA GLU A 60 1.82 23.41 -2.69
C GLU A 60 3.33 23.62 -2.54
N GLU A 61 3.95 22.93 -1.58
CA GLU A 61 5.40 23.00 -1.36
C GLU A 61 6.19 22.55 -2.60
N ARG A 62 5.71 21.53 -3.32
CA ARG A 62 6.34 21.05 -4.55
C ARG A 62 6.18 22.04 -5.70
N LEU A 63 5.00 22.63 -5.86
CA LEU A 63 4.74 23.64 -6.89
C LEU A 63 5.58 24.90 -6.67
N GLU A 64 5.76 25.32 -5.42
CA GLU A 64 6.65 26.44 -5.06
C GLU A 64 8.10 26.15 -5.40
N PHE A 65 8.56 24.92 -5.13
CA PHE A 65 9.92 24.48 -5.44
C PHE A 65 10.18 24.35 -6.95
N LEU A 66 9.27 23.71 -7.68
CA LEU A 66 9.42 23.47 -9.13
C LEU A 66 9.20 24.74 -9.95
N PHE A 67 8.24 25.56 -9.55
CA PHE A 67 7.85 26.78 -10.26
C PHE A 67 7.89 27.99 -9.32
N PRO A 68 9.09 28.53 -9.02
CA PRO A 68 9.22 29.72 -8.18
C PRO A 68 8.45 30.93 -8.74
N ASP A 69 8.35 31.03 -10.06
CA ASP A 69 7.55 32.05 -10.75
C ASP A 69 6.04 31.77 -10.63
N ALA A 70 5.29 32.75 -10.11
CA ALA A 70 3.86 32.62 -9.84
C ALA A 70 3.00 32.49 -11.11
N GLU A 71 3.38 33.10 -12.23
CA GLU A 71 2.63 32.96 -13.48
C GLU A 71 2.81 31.58 -14.09
N VAL A 72 4.04 31.05 -14.08
CA VAL A 72 4.33 29.68 -14.54
C VAL A 72 3.61 28.68 -13.65
N ARG A 73 3.68 28.86 -12.33
CA ARG A 73 2.99 28.02 -11.36
C ARG A 73 1.48 28.02 -11.57
N GLY A 74 0.89 29.19 -11.81
CA GLY A 74 -0.54 29.33 -12.11
C GLY A 74 -0.97 28.56 -13.37
N LYS A 75 -0.09 28.46 -14.38
CA LYS A 75 -0.36 27.70 -15.62
C LYS A 75 -0.21 26.19 -15.45
N ARG A 76 0.74 25.72 -14.62
CA ARG A 76 0.98 24.28 -14.39
C ARG A 76 0.09 23.68 -13.29
N ARG A 77 -0.38 24.51 -12.35
CA ARG A 77 -1.22 24.08 -11.22
C ARG A 77 -2.44 23.23 -11.62
N PRO A 78 -3.26 23.59 -12.63
CA PRO A 78 -4.46 22.82 -12.96
C PRO A 78 -4.16 21.36 -13.32
N GLU A 79 -3.08 21.12 -14.08
CA GLU A 79 -2.63 19.78 -14.47
C GLU A 79 -2.23 18.95 -13.24
N CYS A 80 -1.48 19.54 -12.31
CA CYS A 80 -1.09 18.89 -11.07
C CYS A 80 -2.28 18.60 -10.15
N GLU A 81 -3.20 19.55 -10.01
CA GLU A 81 -4.40 19.40 -9.17
C GLU A 81 -5.35 18.35 -9.72
N GLU A 82 -5.56 18.30 -11.04
CA GLU A 82 -6.36 17.28 -11.71
C GLU A 82 -5.77 15.88 -11.48
N ARG A 83 -4.46 15.72 -11.73
CA ARG A 83 -3.78 14.45 -11.49
C ARG A 83 -3.87 14.04 -10.02
N LEU A 84 -3.63 14.97 -9.09
CA LEU A 84 -3.70 14.68 -7.66
C LEU A 84 -5.10 14.21 -7.26
N GLN A 85 -6.14 14.87 -7.77
CA GLN A 85 -7.53 14.53 -7.46
C GLN A 85 -7.89 13.13 -7.96
N VAL A 86 -7.50 12.77 -9.19
CA VAL A 86 -7.71 11.41 -9.74
C VAL A 86 -7.06 10.35 -8.86
N GLU A 87 -5.80 10.55 -8.45
CA GLU A 87 -5.10 9.59 -7.58
C GLU A 87 -5.76 9.45 -6.21
N LEU A 88 -6.18 10.56 -5.61
CA LEU A 88 -6.89 10.57 -4.31
C LEU A 88 -8.24 9.87 -4.40
N ASP A 89 -9.00 10.11 -5.48
CA ASP A 89 -10.31 9.47 -5.69
C ASP A 89 -10.17 7.96 -5.85
N VAL A 90 -9.19 7.51 -6.64
CA VAL A 90 -8.89 6.07 -6.80
C VAL A 90 -8.50 5.45 -5.45
N ASN A 91 -7.68 6.13 -4.65
CA ASN A 91 -7.25 5.62 -3.34
C ASN A 91 -8.44 5.45 -2.38
N ASN A 92 -9.30 6.47 -2.32
CA ASN A 92 -10.50 6.47 -1.48
C ASN A 92 -11.53 5.42 -1.95
N GLN A 93 -11.73 5.27 -3.26
CA GLN A 93 -12.63 4.25 -3.82
C GLN A 93 -12.17 2.82 -3.52
N MET A 94 -10.86 2.58 -3.48
CA MET A 94 -10.27 1.29 -3.15
C MET A 94 -10.34 0.96 -1.65
N GLY A 95 -10.76 1.91 -0.81
CA GLY A 95 -10.90 1.71 0.64
C GLY A 95 -9.57 1.45 1.36
N CYS A 96 -8.46 1.91 0.78
CA CYS A 96 -7.10 1.66 1.29
C CYS A 96 -6.30 2.92 1.69
N PRO A 97 -6.90 4.04 2.13
CA PRO A 97 -6.13 5.25 2.48
C PRO A 97 -5.18 5.01 3.65
N GLY A 98 -5.57 4.16 4.61
CA GLY A 98 -4.74 3.81 5.76
C GLY A 98 -3.45 3.08 5.37
N TYR A 99 -3.51 2.12 4.45
CA TYR A 99 -2.32 1.45 3.92
C TYR A 99 -1.38 2.45 3.27
N PHE A 100 -1.93 3.34 2.43
CA PHE A 100 -1.15 4.35 1.73
C PHE A 100 -0.44 5.27 2.71
N LEU A 101 -1.15 5.78 3.71
CA LEU A 101 -0.59 6.64 4.75
C LEU A 101 0.53 5.96 5.53
N VAL A 102 0.35 4.70 5.94
CA VAL A 102 1.39 3.94 6.65
C VAL A 102 2.65 3.84 5.80
N VAL A 103 2.55 3.47 4.53
CA VAL A 103 3.76 3.29 3.70
C VAL A 103 4.45 4.63 3.40
N LEU A 104 3.70 5.69 3.10
CA LEU A 104 4.26 7.04 2.95
C LEU A 104 5.04 7.45 4.20
N GLU A 105 4.46 7.22 5.39
CA GLU A 105 5.07 7.56 6.67
C GLU A 105 6.33 6.73 6.94
N CYS A 106 6.30 5.42 6.69
CA CYS A 106 7.48 4.56 6.86
C CYS A 106 8.66 5.03 5.99
N ILE A 107 8.40 5.41 4.75
CA ILE A 107 9.43 5.91 3.84
C ILE A 107 9.94 7.28 4.28
N GLN A 108 9.04 8.18 4.68
CA GLN A 108 9.44 9.51 5.17
C GLN A 108 10.28 9.39 6.45
N TRP A 109 9.82 8.61 7.43
CA TRP A 109 10.56 8.34 8.66
C TRP A 109 11.94 7.74 8.39
N SER A 110 12.03 6.77 7.47
CA SER A 110 13.32 6.18 7.08
C SER A 110 14.30 7.24 6.57
N LYS A 111 13.83 8.23 5.79
CA LYS A 111 14.66 9.35 5.34
C LYS A 111 15.07 10.27 6.49
N ASP A 112 14.16 10.55 7.41
CA ASP A 112 14.41 11.45 8.54
C ASP A 112 15.49 10.91 9.50
N ILE A 113 15.64 9.58 9.57
CA ILE A 113 16.68 8.90 10.36
C ILE A 113 17.85 8.39 9.52
N ASP A 114 18.02 8.91 8.29
CA ASP A 114 19.09 8.57 7.36
C ASP A 114 19.24 7.06 7.05
N ILE A 115 18.15 6.30 7.14
CA ILE A 115 18.12 4.91 6.65
C ILE A 115 17.96 4.95 5.12
N PRO A 116 18.92 4.38 4.37
CA PRO A 116 18.82 4.30 2.91
C PRO A 116 17.59 3.48 2.52
N VAL A 117 16.66 4.13 1.82
CA VAL A 117 15.60 3.43 1.09
C VAL A 117 16.11 3.13 -0.31
N GLY A 118 16.12 1.86 -0.70
CA GLY A 118 16.70 1.42 -1.97
C GLY A 118 16.19 2.20 -3.18
N PRO A 119 16.99 2.28 -4.27
CA PRO A 119 16.62 2.99 -5.50
C PRO A 119 15.41 2.36 -6.21
N GLY A 120 15.02 1.15 -5.79
CA GLY A 120 13.80 0.45 -6.18
C GLY A 120 12.56 1.22 -5.74
N ARG A 121 12.24 2.29 -6.47
CA ARG A 121 10.84 2.66 -6.63
C ARG A 121 10.31 1.66 -7.65
N GLY A 122 9.54 0.67 -7.20
CA GLY A 122 8.57 0.03 -8.09
C GLY A 122 7.63 1.10 -8.67
N SER A 123 6.44 0.69 -9.09
CA SER A 123 5.51 1.62 -9.75
C SER A 123 5.17 2.90 -8.95
N GLY A 124 5.43 2.96 -7.64
CA GLY A 124 5.15 4.10 -6.76
C GLY A 124 5.80 5.45 -7.16
N ALA A 125 6.82 5.46 -8.01
CA ALA A 125 7.35 6.71 -8.59
C ALA A 125 6.33 7.43 -9.51
N GLY A 126 5.32 6.70 -10.02
CA GLY A 126 4.25 7.27 -10.83
C GLY A 126 3.12 7.95 -10.06
N SER A 127 3.19 8.00 -8.72
CA SER A 127 2.18 8.68 -7.91
C SER A 127 2.59 10.11 -7.57
N LEU A 128 1.74 11.06 -8.00
CA LEU A 128 1.85 12.46 -7.61
C LEU A 128 1.57 12.65 -6.12
N VAL A 129 0.69 11.83 -5.52
CA VAL A 129 0.48 11.82 -4.06
C VAL A 129 1.77 11.47 -3.32
N ALA A 130 2.50 10.44 -3.77
CA ALA A 130 3.79 10.06 -3.19
C ALA A 130 4.86 11.16 -3.37
N TYR A 131 4.84 11.87 -4.50
CA TYR A 131 5.74 12.99 -4.76
C TYR A 131 5.45 14.20 -3.87
N ALA A 132 4.17 14.57 -3.74
CA ALA A 132 3.69 15.63 -2.87
C ALA A 132 4.06 15.37 -1.40
N ARG A 133 3.92 14.12 -0.94
CA ARG A 133 4.33 13.67 0.41
C ARG A 133 5.83 13.45 0.58
N LYS A 134 6.68 13.96 -0.33
CA LYS A 134 8.15 13.85 -0.31
C LYS A 134 8.69 12.43 -0.22
N THR A 135 7.86 11.43 -0.50
CA THR A 135 8.19 10.03 -0.45
C THR A 135 9.03 9.64 -1.66
N THR A 136 8.65 10.13 -2.84
CA THR A 136 9.43 10.02 -4.08
C THR A 136 10.18 11.33 -4.36
N GLY A 137 11.29 11.23 -5.10
CA GLY A 137 12.11 12.38 -5.49
C GLY A 137 11.91 12.81 -6.95
N LEU A 138 11.05 12.12 -7.70
CA LEU A 138 10.81 12.35 -9.12
C LEU A 138 9.40 12.90 -9.32
N ASP A 139 9.30 13.92 -10.15
CA ASP A 139 8.02 14.47 -10.61
C ASP A 139 7.40 13.52 -11.65
N PRO A 140 6.26 12.88 -11.38
CA PRO A 140 5.67 11.95 -12.31
C PRO A 140 5.10 12.60 -13.57
N LEU A 141 4.75 13.89 -13.53
CA LEU A 141 4.21 14.60 -14.71
C LEU A 141 5.32 14.94 -15.70
N GLU A 142 6.49 15.33 -15.20
CA GLU A 142 7.65 15.64 -16.06
C GLU A 142 8.17 14.41 -16.84
N TYR A 143 8.04 13.22 -16.27
CA TYR A 143 8.54 11.97 -16.84
C TYR A 143 7.44 11.04 -17.37
N ASP A 144 6.20 11.54 -17.53
CA ASP A 144 5.03 10.75 -17.99
C ASP A 144 4.85 9.42 -17.25
N LEU A 145 5.10 9.42 -15.94
CA LEU A 145 4.96 8.24 -15.10
C LEU A 145 3.49 7.99 -14.77
N LEU A 146 3.02 6.79 -15.07
CA LEU A 146 1.61 6.40 -14.91
C LEU A 146 1.32 5.87 -13.51
N PHE A 147 0.29 6.43 -12.88
CA PHE A 147 -0.18 6.01 -11.55
C PHE A 147 -0.81 4.61 -11.60
N GLU A 148 -1.48 4.26 -12.68
CA GLU A 148 -2.21 3.00 -12.86
C GLU A 148 -1.28 1.79 -12.91
N ARG A 149 0.00 1.98 -13.25
CA ARG A 149 1.02 0.92 -13.13
C ARG A 149 1.29 0.54 -11.68
N PHE A 150 0.96 1.42 -10.76
CA PHE A 150 1.14 1.27 -9.32
C PHE A 150 -0.15 0.91 -8.62
N TRP A 151 -1.21 1.62 -8.97
CA TRP A 151 -2.50 1.51 -8.35
C TRP A 151 -3.56 1.35 -9.41
N ASN A 152 -3.84 0.09 -9.78
CA ASN A 152 -4.84 -0.22 -10.79
C ASN A 152 -6.18 -0.58 -10.11
N PRO A 153 -7.24 0.24 -10.25
CA PRO A 153 -8.56 -0.07 -9.69
C PRO A 153 -9.21 -1.31 -10.32
N GLU A 154 -8.82 -1.71 -11.54
CA GLU A 154 -9.32 -2.93 -12.20
C GLU A 154 -8.68 -4.22 -11.66
N ARG A 155 -7.61 -4.10 -10.87
CA ARG A 155 -6.92 -5.24 -10.26
C ARG A 155 -7.32 -5.34 -8.79
N VAL A 156 -8.16 -6.32 -8.45
CA VAL A 156 -8.57 -6.65 -7.06
C VAL A 156 -7.42 -7.32 -6.30
N SER A 157 -6.26 -6.67 -6.22
CA SER A 157 -5.11 -7.10 -5.44
C SER A 157 -4.51 -5.91 -4.73
N MET A 158 -4.19 -6.05 -3.45
CA MET A 158 -3.51 -4.99 -2.70
C MET A 158 -2.21 -4.61 -3.41
N PRO A 159 -1.95 -3.32 -3.57
CA PRO A 159 -0.78 -2.82 -4.27
C PRO A 159 0.48 -3.17 -3.48
N ASP A 160 1.40 -3.82 -4.17
CA ASP A 160 2.72 -4.12 -3.65
C ASP A 160 3.59 -2.88 -3.82
N LEU A 161 3.64 -2.05 -2.77
CA LEU A 161 4.77 -1.15 -2.57
C LEU A 161 5.96 -2.03 -2.23
N ALA A 162 6.59 -2.61 -3.26
CA ALA A 162 7.78 -3.43 -3.10
C ALA A 162 8.89 -2.56 -2.50
N VAL A 163 8.95 -2.49 -1.16
CA VAL A 163 10.10 -2.00 -0.41
C VAL A 163 11.10 -3.15 -0.52
N PRO A 164 12.22 -2.99 -1.24
CA PRO A 164 13.14 -4.10 -1.42
C PRO A 164 13.66 -4.53 -0.05
N ASN A 165 13.45 -5.79 0.33
CA ASN A 165 14.24 -6.40 1.39
C ASN A 165 15.70 -6.39 0.92
N HIS A 166 16.57 -5.76 1.69
CA HIS A 166 18.00 -5.89 1.50
C HIS A 166 18.39 -7.35 1.76
N HIS A 167 18.86 -8.03 0.71
CA HIS A 167 19.87 -9.08 0.82
C HIS A 167 21.23 -8.48 0.44
#